data_AF-A0A0M0F2B6-F1
#
_entry.id   AF-A0A0M0F2B6-F1
#
_cell.length_a   1.000
_cell.length_b   1.000
_cell.length_c   1.000
_cell.angle_alpha   90.00
_cell.angle_beta   90.00
_cell.angle_gamma   90.00
#
_symmetry.space_group_name_H-M   'P 1'
#
loop_
_entity.id
_entity.type
_entity.pdbx_description
1 polymer ?
#
loop_
_entity_poly.entity_id
_entity_poly.type
_entity_poly.pdbx_seq_one_letter_code
_entity_poly.pdbx_strand_id
1 'polypeptide(L)'
;MRLSPVRRAPRTLVAAALVATCVVSVSGCAVLDGRSPFDTSNVSYADVDRALPAVQDALDEADLPVEVSLYTGSSNCEGACDLGVGVNLVPADDAQRPELDPDVLAAVLVVVLPEVPGMPLYVRGDPADDVGLDLEPATRALGLDESPFMLSLGELRIPKDELGTALDRATARLGR
;
A
#
# COMPACT_ATOMS: atom_id res chain seq x y z
N MET A 1 -20.87 15.17 68.51
CA MET A 1 -21.04 14.72 67.11
C MET A 1 -20.28 15.69 66.21
N ARG A 2 -19.18 15.27 65.57
CA ARG A 2 -18.42 16.06 64.60
C ARG A 2 -18.51 15.35 63.25
N LEU A 3 -19.16 15.98 62.28
CA LEU A 3 -19.22 15.48 60.90
C LEU A 3 -17.97 15.97 60.17
N SER A 4 -17.15 15.04 59.70
CA SER A 4 -15.98 15.29 58.86
C SER A 4 -16.38 15.88 57.51
N PRO A 5 -15.60 16.80 56.92
CA PRO A 5 -15.85 17.26 55.56
C PRO A 5 -15.53 16.14 54.57
N VAL A 6 -16.54 15.71 53.82
CA VAL A 6 -16.38 14.86 52.63
C VAL A 6 -15.50 15.65 51.64
N ARG A 7 -14.25 15.23 51.48
CA ARG A 7 -13.38 15.72 50.41
C ARG A 7 -14.06 15.39 49.09
N ARG A 8 -14.65 16.38 48.44
CA ARG A 8 -15.04 16.29 47.03
C ARG A 8 -13.75 16.11 46.24
N ALA A 9 -13.47 14.89 45.80
CA ALA A 9 -12.45 14.65 44.79
C ALA A 9 -12.81 15.53 43.56
N PRO A 10 -11.85 16.28 43.01
CA PRO A 10 -12.12 17.17 41.90
C PRO A 10 -12.48 16.33 40.68
N ARG A 11 -13.75 16.42 40.26
CA ARG A 11 -14.31 15.75 39.07
C ARG A 11 -13.53 16.05 37.78
N THR A 12 -12.69 17.08 37.80
CA THR A 12 -11.83 17.51 36.70
C THR A 12 -10.63 16.58 36.45
N LEU A 13 -10.13 15.88 37.48
CA LEU A 13 -9.00 14.94 37.29
C LEU A 13 -9.42 13.64 36.61
N VAL A 14 -10.66 13.18 36.86
CA VAL A 14 -11.20 11.96 36.23
C VAL A 14 -11.53 12.19 34.75
N ALA A 15 -12.03 13.37 34.40
CA ALA A 15 -12.32 13.72 33.01
C ALA A 15 -11.05 13.86 32.17
N ALA A 16 -9.98 14.45 32.71
CA ALA A 16 -8.70 14.55 32.01
C ALA A 16 -8.04 13.19 31.77
N ALA A 17 -8.15 12.25 32.73
CA ALA A 17 -7.63 10.90 32.57
C ALA A 17 -8.40 10.09 31.50
N LEU A 18 -9.73 10.28 31.39
CA LEU A 18 -10.57 9.60 30.40
C LEU A 18 -10.40 10.16 28.98
N VAL A 19 -10.18 11.48 28.84
CA VAL A 19 -9.86 12.08 27.54
C VAL A 19 -8.46 11.68 27.08
N ALA A 20 -7.49 11.57 28.00
CA ALA A 20 -6.14 11.09 27.66
C ALA A 20 -6.13 9.63 27.19
N THR A 21 -6.96 8.74 27.75
CA THR A 21 -7.10 7.36 27.23
C THR A 21 -7.90 7.28 25.93
N CYS A 22 -8.95 8.09 25.77
CA CYS A 22 -9.76 8.07 24.55
C CYS A 22 -9.06 8.72 23.33
N VAL A 23 -8.22 9.74 23.53
CA VAL A 23 -7.48 10.39 22.43
C VAL A 23 -6.36 9.50 21.90
N VAL A 24 -5.74 8.68 22.75
CA VAL A 24 -4.74 7.68 22.32
C VAL A 24 -5.38 6.57 21.49
N SER A 25 -6.64 6.21 21.74
CA SER A 25 -7.34 5.17 20.97
C SER A 25 -7.95 5.62 19.63
N VAL A 26 -8.03 6.92 19.35
CA VAL A 26 -8.71 7.43 18.13
C VAL A 26 -7.75 8.08 17.14
N SER A 27 -6.51 8.40 17.54
CA SER A 27 -5.59 9.17 16.69
C SER A 27 -4.22 8.54 16.45
N GLY A 28 -3.94 7.34 16.96
CA GLY A 28 -2.63 6.74 16.83
C GLY A 28 -2.69 5.31 16.34
N CYS A 29 -2.36 5.11 15.06
CA CYS A 29 -1.35 4.11 14.73
C CYS A 29 -0.21 4.33 15.75
N ALA A 30 -0.20 3.59 16.86
CA ALA A 30 0.88 3.65 17.82
C ALA A 30 2.05 2.89 17.19
N VAL A 31 2.77 3.60 16.33
CA VAL A 31 3.86 3.09 15.52
C VAL A 31 5.03 2.74 16.44
N LEU A 32 5.13 1.47 16.85
CA LEU A 32 6.40 0.90 17.30
C LEU A 32 7.07 0.30 16.05
N ASP A 33 8.12 0.94 15.55
CA ASP A 33 8.88 0.55 14.34
C ASP A 33 8.11 0.47 13.01
N GLY A 34 7.10 1.32 12.83
CA GLY A 34 6.29 1.32 11.60
C GLY A 34 5.07 0.41 11.66
N ARG A 35 4.98 -0.45 12.68
CA ARG A 35 4.00 -1.53 12.73
C ARG A 35 2.76 -1.09 13.49
N SER A 36 1.61 -1.14 12.84
CA SER A 36 0.32 -0.98 13.48
C SER A 36 -0.07 -2.32 14.14
N PRO A 37 -0.69 -2.31 15.33
CA PRO A 37 -1.30 -3.51 15.90
C PRO A 37 -2.45 -4.08 15.04
N PHE A 38 -2.84 -3.36 13.98
CA PHE A 38 -3.86 -3.76 13.01
C PHE A 38 -3.27 -4.30 11.70
N ASP A 39 -1.94 -4.39 11.56
CA ASP A 39 -1.31 -4.91 10.33
C ASP A 39 -1.62 -6.39 10.14
N THR A 40 -1.88 -6.79 8.90
CA THR A 40 -2.02 -8.20 8.52
C THR A 40 -0.69 -8.79 8.03
N SER A 41 0.28 -7.92 7.74
CA SER A 41 1.65 -8.25 7.38
C SER A 41 2.64 -7.84 8.48
N ASN A 42 3.75 -8.57 8.62
CA ASN A 42 4.82 -8.23 9.57
C ASN A 42 5.87 -7.25 8.99
N VAL A 43 5.51 -6.51 7.94
CA VAL A 43 6.43 -5.64 7.19
C VAL A 43 6.63 -4.33 7.96
N SER A 44 7.89 -3.91 8.15
CA SER A 44 8.22 -2.60 8.76
C SER A 44 8.65 -1.57 7.70
N TYR A 45 8.69 -0.30 8.08
CA TYR A 45 9.30 0.74 7.22
C TYR A 45 10.75 0.42 6.85
N ALA A 46 11.52 -0.16 7.78
CA ALA A 46 12.90 -0.55 7.52
C ALA A 46 13.02 -1.73 6.53
N ASP A 47 11.98 -2.58 6.44
CA ASP A 47 11.94 -3.66 5.44
C ASP A 47 11.62 -3.09 4.06
N VAL A 48 10.69 -2.13 3.97
CA VAL A 48 10.40 -1.42 2.72
C VAL A 48 11.61 -0.62 2.26
N ASP A 49 12.21 0.20 3.12
CA ASP A 49 13.38 1.03 2.80
C ASP A 49 14.59 0.20 2.31
N ARG A 50 14.76 -1.01 2.86
CA ARG A 50 15.80 -1.94 2.40
C ARG A 50 15.49 -2.55 1.03
N ALA A 51 14.22 -2.72 0.68
CA ALA A 51 13.79 -3.33 -0.57
C ALA A 51 13.82 -2.35 -1.75
N LEU A 52 13.56 -1.06 -1.50
CA LEU A 52 13.46 -0.05 -2.56
C LEU A 52 14.67 -0.01 -3.51
N PRO A 53 15.94 -0.08 -3.04
CA PRO A 53 17.08 -0.07 -3.96
C PRO A 53 17.08 -1.26 -4.93
N ALA A 54 16.79 -2.47 -4.44
CA ALA A 54 16.77 -3.66 -5.29
C ALA A 54 15.64 -3.60 -6.33
N VAL A 55 14.48 -3.07 -5.93
CA VAL A 55 13.36 -2.85 -6.85
C VAL A 55 13.71 -1.79 -7.90
N GLN A 56 14.36 -0.69 -7.50
CA GLN A 56 14.77 0.35 -8.43
C GLN A 56 15.80 -0.18 -9.43
N ASP A 57 16.82 -0.91 -8.96
CA ASP A 57 17.84 -1.53 -9.82
C ASP A 57 17.19 -2.48 -10.84
N ALA A 58 16.23 -3.31 -10.41
CA ALA A 58 15.51 -4.22 -11.30
C ALA A 58 14.66 -3.49 -12.36
N LEU A 59 14.01 -2.39 -11.98
CA LEU A 59 13.24 -1.55 -12.90
C LEU A 59 14.14 -0.83 -13.91
N ASP A 60 15.28 -0.31 -13.46
CA ASP A 60 16.27 0.38 -14.30
C ASP A 60 16.90 -0.58 -15.33
N GLU A 61 17.12 -1.85 -14.96
CA GLU A 61 17.62 -2.89 -15.87
C GLU A 61 16.59 -3.37 -16.90
N ALA A 62 15.30 -3.28 -16.57
CA ALA A 62 14.22 -3.88 -17.36
C ALA A 62 13.80 -3.06 -18.60
N ASP A 63 14.33 -1.84 -18.78
CA ASP A 63 14.03 -0.91 -19.90
C ASP A 63 12.53 -0.85 -20.22
N LEU A 64 11.73 -0.56 -19.19
CA LEU A 64 10.27 -0.58 -19.29
C LEU A 64 9.76 0.60 -20.13
N PRO A 65 8.65 0.42 -20.89
CA PRO A 65 8.08 1.47 -21.74
C PRO A 65 7.27 2.52 -20.94
N VAL A 66 7.50 2.64 -19.64
CA VAL A 66 6.83 3.57 -18.72
C VAL A 66 7.85 4.07 -17.70
N GLU A 67 7.69 5.33 -17.28
CA GLU A 67 8.46 5.83 -16.16
C GLU A 67 7.89 5.27 -14.86
N VAL A 68 8.78 4.80 -13.99
CA VAL A 68 8.42 4.16 -12.74
C VAL A 68 9.09 4.89 -11.59
N SER A 69 8.29 5.27 -10.59
CA SER A 69 8.82 5.83 -9.35
C SER A 69 8.34 5.00 -8.16
N LEU A 70 9.23 4.81 -7.17
CA LEU A 70 8.91 4.05 -5.98
C LEU A 70 8.41 4.94 -4.84
N TYR A 71 7.45 4.43 -4.07
CA TYR A 71 6.96 5.06 -2.85
C TYR A 71 6.68 4.02 -1.78
N THR A 72 6.50 4.47 -0.53
CA THR A 72 6.03 3.58 0.53
C THR A 72 4.52 3.43 0.44
N GLY A 73 4.05 2.24 0.08
CA GLY A 73 2.63 1.92 0.04
C GLY A 73 2.06 1.72 1.44
N SER A 74 0.89 2.32 1.71
CA SER A 74 0.11 2.09 2.92
C SER A 74 -1.38 2.18 2.64
N SER A 75 -2.18 1.20 3.08
CA SER A 75 -3.64 1.37 3.09
C SER A 75 -4.08 2.34 4.19
N ASN A 76 -5.11 3.14 3.90
CA ASN A 76 -5.66 4.11 4.83
C ASN A 76 -6.19 3.43 6.11
N CYS A 77 -6.21 4.19 7.21
CA CYS A 77 -6.48 3.72 8.57
C CYS A 77 -7.93 3.25 8.83
N GLU A 78 -8.73 3.03 7.78
CA GLU A 78 -10.05 2.43 7.86
C GLU A 78 -10.00 0.88 7.79
N GLY A 79 -8.80 0.30 7.68
CA GLY A 79 -8.52 -1.14 7.73
C GLY A 79 -7.12 -1.46 8.28
N ALA A 80 -6.57 -2.64 7.96
CA ALA A 80 -5.18 -2.99 8.29
C ALA A 80 -4.20 -1.99 7.66
N CYS A 81 -3.21 -1.49 8.40
CA CYS A 81 -2.25 -0.50 7.91
C CYS A 81 -1.02 -1.18 7.27
N ASP A 82 -1.26 -2.08 6.32
CA ASP A 82 -0.16 -2.83 5.72
C ASP A 82 0.83 -1.91 5.01
N LEU A 83 2.11 -2.07 5.35
CA LEU A 83 3.23 -1.44 4.66
C LEU A 83 3.71 -2.33 3.53
N GLY A 84 4.12 -1.72 2.43
CA GLY A 84 4.68 -2.44 1.30
C GLY A 84 5.40 -1.53 0.32
N VAL A 85 5.81 -2.12 -0.80
CA VAL A 85 6.42 -1.38 -1.90
C VAL A 85 5.31 -0.81 -2.76
N GLY A 86 5.36 0.50 -2.96
CA GLY A 86 4.52 1.24 -3.90
C GLY A 86 5.27 1.50 -5.19
N VAL A 87 4.62 1.26 -6.31
CA VAL A 87 5.11 1.50 -7.66
C VAL A 87 4.13 2.45 -8.33
N ASN A 88 4.60 3.65 -8.67
CA ASN A 88 3.83 4.60 -9.46
C ASN A 88 4.23 4.45 -10.93
N LEU A 89 3.24 4.30 -11.79
CA LEU A 89 3.39 4.23 -13.24
C LEU A 89 3.04 5.60 -13.82
N VAL A 90 4.00 6.22 -14.49
CA VAL A 90 3.85 7.52 -15.13
C VAL A 90 3.66 7.30 -16.62
N PRO A 91 2.54 7.76 -17.23
CA PRO A 91 2.35 7.69 -18.66
C PRO A 91 3.42 8.52 -19.39
N ALA A 92 3.81 8.08 -20.59
CA ALA A 92 4.59 8.94 -21.49
C ALA A 92 3.76 10.18 -21.85
N ASP A 93 4.42 11.35 -21.96
CA ASP A 93 3.86 12.71 -22.14
C ASP A 93 2.78 12.88 -23.25
N ASP A 94 2.56 11.87 -24.11
CA ASP A 94 1.66 11.90 -25.28
C ASP A 94 0.46 10.93 -25.20
N ALA A 95 0.17 10.29 -24.06
CA ALA A 95 -0.89 9.29 -23.96
C ALA A 95 -2.32 9.89 -23.99
N GLN A 96 -2.92 9.98 -25.18
CA GLN A 96 -4.32 10.42 -25.39
C GLN A 96 -5.38 9.45 -24.83
N ARG A 97 -4.97 8.27 -24.34
CA ARG A 97 -5.79 7.38 -23.52
C ARG A 97 -4.99 6.97 -22.29
N PRO A 98 -5.45 7.27 -21.07
CA PRO A 98 -4.77 6.91 -19.83
C PRO A 98 -5.00 5.42 -19.46
N GLU A 99 -5.28 4.54 -20.43
CA GLU A 99 -5.44 3.11 -20.17
C GLU A 99 -4.06 2.46 -20.16
N LEU A 100 -3.72 1.74 -19.09
CA LEU A 100 -2.47 1.00 -19.03
C LEU A 100 -2.54 -0.23 -19.93
N ASP A 101 -1.58 -0.40 -20.84
CA ASP A 101 -1.45 -1.63 -21.60
C ASP A 101 -1.21 -2.81 -20.63
N PRO A 102 -2.01 -3.89 -20.70
CA PRO A 102 -1.85 -5.03 -19.80
C PRO A 102 -0.46 -5.69 -19.83
N ASP A 103 0.24 -5.62 -20.97
CA ASP A 103 1.60 -6.18 -21.09
C ASP A 103 2.62 -5.36 -20.29
N VAL A 104 2.38 -4.05 -20.14
CA VAL A 104 3.20 -3.18 -19.28
C VAL A 104 3.01 -3.54 -17.82
N LEU A 105 1.77 -3.72 -17.36
CA LEU A 105 1.51 -4.18 -15.99
C LEU A 105 2.13 -5.56 -15.74
N ALA A 106 2.04 -6.46 -16.72
CA ALA A 106 2.67 -7.78 -16.63
C ALA A 106 4.19 -7.69 -16.50
N ALA A 107 4.84 -6.85 -17.30
CA ALA A 107 6.29 -6.62 -17.24
C ALA A 107 6.71 -6.07 -15.88
N VAL A 108 6.02 -5.04 -15.37
CA VAL A 108 6.28 -4.47 -14.04
C VAL A 108 6.14 -5.55 -12.96
N LEU A 109 5.09 -6.36 -12.99
CA LEU A 109 4.89 -7.42 -12.00
C LEU A 109 5.99 -8.50 -12.07
N VAL A 110 6.44 -8.89 -13.26
CA VAL A 110 7.53 -9.86 -13.43
C VAL A 110 8.86 -9.33 -12.90
N VAL A 111 9.10 -8.03 -13.00
CA VAL A 111 10.33 -7.38 -12.51
C VAL A 111 10.28 -7.14 -11.01
N VAL A 112 9.17 -6.63 -10.48
CA VAL A 112 9.08 -6.17 -9.08
C VAL A 112 8.81 -7.30 -8.10
N LEU A 113 7.89 -8.23 -8.42
CA LEU A 113 7.45 -9.27 -7.48
C LEU A 113 8.59 -10.16 -6.94
N PRO A 114 9.62 -10.54 -7.74
CA PRO A 114 10.77 -11.30 -7.22
C PRO A 114 11.58 -10.56 -6.16
N GLU A 115 11.66 -9.23 -6.23
CA GLU A 115 12.46 -8.39 -5.34
C GLU A 115 11.77 -8.11 -3.99
N VAL A 116 10.45 -8.32 -3.93
CA VAL A 116 9.64 -8.04 -2.73
C VAL A 116 8.96 -9.28 -2.16
N PRO A 117 9.67 -10.41 -1.98
CA PRO A 117 9.04 -11.68 -1.64
C PRO A 117 8.38 -11.59 -0.27
N GLY A 118 7.07 -11.75 -0.29
CA GLY A 118 6.29 -11.74 0.93
C GLY A 118 6.01 -10.33 1.49
N MET A 119 6.18 -9.27 0.71
CA MET A 119 5.76 -7.90 1.03
C MET A 119 4.57 -7.49 0.15
N PRO A 120 3.57 -6.78 0.70
CA PRO A 120 2.51 -6.21 -0.12
C PRO A 120 3.07 -5.33 -1.26
N LEU A 121 2.49 -5.45 -2.45
CA LEU A 121 2.78 -4.60 -3.60
C LEU A 121 1.57 -3.70 -3.89
N TYR A 122 1.83 -2.41 -4.03
CA TYR A 122 0.86 -1.40 -4.44
C TYR A 122 1.30 -0.84 -5.78
N VAL A 123 0.41 -0.83 -6.77
CA VAL A 123 0.68 -0.23 -8.07
C VAL A 123 -0.32 0.89 -8.27
N ARG A 124 0.13 2.08 -8.64
CA ARG A 124 -0.75 3.24 -8.86
C ARG A 124 -0.43 3.91 -10.20
N GLY A 125 -1.44 4.50 -10.82
CA GLY A 125 -1.25 5.52 -11.83
C GLY A 125 -0.86 6.88 -11.25
N ASP A 126 -0.13 7.70 -12.03
CA ASP A 126 0.29 9.02 -11.57
C ASP A 126 -0.89 9.90 -11.06
N PRO A 127 -0.84 10.40 -9.82
CA PRO A 127 -1.84 11.34 -9.30
C PRO A 127 -1.63 12.80 -9.75
N ALA A 128 -0.56 13.12 -10.47
CA ALA A 128 -0.21 14.50 -10.84
C ALA A 128 -1.14 15.11 -11.91
N ASP A 129 -1.81 14.28 -12.71
CA ASP A 129 -2.84 14.71 -13.64
C ASP A 129 -4.23 14.35 -13.12
N ASP A 130 -5.22 15.24 -13.35
CA ASP A 130 -6.65 15.00 -13.06
C ASP A 130 -7.24 13.77 -13.82
N VAL A 131 -6.40 13.10 -14.62
CA VAL A 131 -6.68 11.96 -15.49
C VAL A 131 -5.68 10.84 -15.17
N GLY A 132 -5.68 10.35 -13.93
CA GLY A 132 -4.82 9.21 -13.53
C GLY A 132 -5.00 7.96 -14.42
N LEU A 133 -4.02 7.06 -14.43
CA LEU A 133 -4.08 5.83 -15.25
C LEU A 133 -5.19 4.89 -14.78
N ASP A 134 -5.98 4.39 -15.73
CA ASP A 134 -6.95 3.32 -15.50
C ASP A 134 -6.24 1.97 -15.56
N LEU A 135 -6.14 1.32 -14.39
CA LEU A 135 -5.56 -0.01 -14.23
C LEU A 135 -6.58 -1.13 -14.50
N GLU A 136 -7.90 -0.85 -14.54
CA GLU A 136 -8.92 -1.89 -14.67
C GLU A 136 -8.79 -2.78 -15.92
N PRO A 137 -8.49 -2.23 -17.12
CA PRO A 137 -8.31 -3.06 -18.31
C PRO A 137 -7.13 -4.03 -18.16
N ALA A 138 -6.02 -3.54 -17.60
CA ALA A 138 -4.79 -4.30 -17.37
C ALA A 138 -4.98 -5.40 -16.31
N THR A 139 -5.63 -5.08 -15.19
CA THR A 139 -5.89 -6.04 -14.12
C THR A 139 -6.84 -7.13 -14.56
N ARG A 140 -7.92 -6.77 -15.28
CA ARG A 140 -8.84 -7.74 -15.88
C ARG A 140 -8.15 -8.66 -16.88
N ALA A 141 -7.30 -8.11 -17.74
CA ALA A 141 -6.55 -8.90 -18.72
C ALA A 141 -5.53 -9.86 -18.07
N LEU A 142 -5.11 -9.58 -16.83
CA LEU A 142 -4.28 -10.46 -15.99
C LEU A 142 -5.12 -11.35 -15.05
N GLY A 143 -6.45 -11.22 -15.05
CA GLY A 143 -7.36 -11.92 -14.13
C GLY A 143 -7.24 -11.48 -12.67
N LEU A 144 -6.65 -10.32 -12.42
CA LEU A 144 -6.44 -9.75 -11.08
C LEU A 144 -7.68 -8.99 -10.55
N ASP A 145 -8.78 -8.95 -11.29
CA ASP A 145 -10.06 -8.35 -10.85
C ASP A 145 -10.99 -9.33 -10.12
N GLU A 146 -10.77 -10.65 -10.25
CA GLU A 146 -11.63 -11.71 -9.67
C GLU A 146 -11.11 -12.34 -8.35
N SER A 147 -10.17 -11.70 -7.65
CA SER A 147 -9.49 -12.24 -6.44
C SER A 147 -9.40 -11.19 -5.31
N PRO A 148 -8.77 -11.41 -4.13
CA PRO A 148 -8.73 -10.42 -3.04
C PRO A 148 -7.87 -9.18 -3.35
N PHE A 149 -7.48 -8.99 -4.62
CA PHE A 149 -6.85 -7.78 -5.10
C PHE A 149 -7.86 -6.64 -5.01
N MET A 150 -7.51 -5.58 -4.30
CA MET A 150 -8.34 -4.39 -4.27
C MET A 150 -7.86 -3.42 -5.32
N LEU A 151 -8.77 -3.05 -6.22
CA LEU A 151 -8.60 -1.92 -7.12
C LEU A 151 -9.37 -0.73 -6.54
N SER A 152 -8.68 0.33 -6.16
CA SER A 152 -9.30 1.53 -5.60
C SER A 152 -8.64 2.76 -6.20
N LEU A 153 -9.43 3.65 -6.83
CA LEU A 153 -8.93 4.93 -7.33
C LEU A 153 -7.65 4.82 -8.21
N GLY A 154 -7.59 3.85 -9.13
CA GLY A 154 -6.40 3.64 -9.98
C GLY A 154 -5.20 3.02 -9.24
N GLU A 155 -5.42 2.45 -8.05
CA GLU A 155 -4.44 1.68 -7.28
C GLU A 155 -4.81 0.20 -7.29
N LEU A 156 -3.87 -0.69 -7.62
CA LEU A 156 -3.95 -2.13 -7.48
C LEU A 156 -3.14 -2.57 -6.25
N ARG A 157 -3.78 -3.31 -5.34
CA ARG A 157 -3.13 -3.93 -4.18
C ARG A 157 -3.01 -5.45 -4.34
N ILE A 158 -1.81 -5.99 -4.13
CA ILE A 158 -1.52 -7.43 -4.16
C ILE A 158 -1.16 -7.94 -2.76
N PRO A 159 -2.03 -8.75 -2.12
CA PRO A 159 -1.75 -9.39 -0.83
C PRO A 159 -0.55 -10.34 -0.88
N LYS A 160 0.12 -10.50 0.27
CA LYS A 160 1.32 -11.32 0.44
C LYS A 160 1.15 -12.76 -0.05
N ASP A 161 0.05 -13.39 0.33
CA ASP A 161 -0.31 -14.78 0.02
C ASP A 161 -0.65 -15.00 -1.45
N GLU A 162 -0.90 -13.91 -2.20
CA GLU A 162 -1.30 -13.94 -3.61
C GLU A 162 -0.21 -13.42 -4.57
N LEU A 163 0.95 -12.98 -4.06
CA LEU A 163 2.08 -12.50 -4.87
C LEU A 163 2.56 -13.54 -5.89
N GLY A 164 2.66 -14.81 -5.48
CA GLY A 164 3.11 -15.90 -6.37
C GLY A 164 2.12 -16.15 -7.51
N THR A 165 0.83 -16.18 -7.19
CA THR A 165 -0.25 -16.31 -8.18
C THR A 165 -0.22 -15.14 -9.19
N ALA A 166 0.03 -13.91 -8.72
CA ALA A 166 0.13 -12.75 -9.58
C ALA A 166 1.33 -12.84 -10.53
N LEU A 167 2.49 -13.28 -10.04
CA LEU A 167 3.69 -13.48 -10.85
C LEU A 167 3.48 -14.56 -11.93
N ASP A 168 2.86 -15.68 -11.57
CA ASP A 168 2.56 -16.76 -12.52
C ASP A 168 1.64 -16.27 -13.65
N ARG A 169 0.61 -15.47 -13.31
CA ARG A 169 -0.31 -14.88 -14.29
C ARG A 169 0.39 -13.88 -15.21
N ALA A 170 1.24 -13.02 -14.66
CA ALA A 170 2.02 -12.05 -15.43
C ALA A 170 3.01 -12.74 -16.38
N THR A 171 3.74 -13.75 -15.89
CA THR A 171 4.67 -14.54 -16.70
C THR A 171 3.94 -15.29 -17.81
N ALA A 172 2.80 -15.91 -17.51
CA ALA A 172 1.97 -16.61 -18.49
C ALA A 172 1.38 -15.68 -19.56
N ARG A 173 1.27 -14.38 -19.29
CA ARG A 173 0.83 -13.38 -20.27
C ARG A 173 1.95 -13.01 -21.22
N LEU A 174 3.13 -12.69 -20.70
CA LEU A 174 4.29 -12.30 -21.53
C LEU A 174 4.82 -13.44 -22.41
N GLY A 175 4.52 -14.70 -22.05
CA GLY A 175 4.90 -15.86 -22.85
C GLY A 175 3.96 -16.22 -24.02
N ARG A 176 2.91 -15.42 -24.29
CA ARG A 176 1.94 -15.63 -25.38
C ARG A 176 2.26 -14.81 -26.60
#